data_AF-L7ZE79-F1
#
_entry.id   AF-L7ZE79-F1
#
_cell.length_a   1.000
_cell.length_b   1.000
_cell.length_c   1.000
_cell.angle_alpha   90.00
_cell.angle_beta   90.00
_cell.angle_gamma   90.00
#
_symmetry.space_group_name_H-M   'P 1'
#
loop_
_entity.id
_entity.type
_entity.pdbx_description
1 polymer ?
#
loop_
_entity_poly.entity_id
_entity_poly.type
_entity_poly.pdbx_seq_one_letter_code
_entity_poly.pdbx_strand_id
1 'polypeptide(L)'
;MFLRNKKQKFSIRKLSAGAASVLVAVSVLGGAAVKADFEVADRADTAELTGLSLEKMFNDRHIGNKPDEEILAGLRKVLKKAKPETLKYLLNGLDNGHLTYNQGVFKRLSDRINSFSSGTDFTHRAYSFTSLLLEAVKERVANEAEFRDELVKKVAELEEMTDRERTERKAKEKLEDKLSDVSTNLEIKQKELDEAKATNKSLSESVTKTLARSSKITNELKDKLAASEKDKNRAIQITTELTNKLTDAEASRDKAFAVSKDLADKLAAKTAEAEKLMENVGSLDRLVESAKREMAEKLAEIDQLTADKAKADAELAAANDTIASLQTELEKVKTELAVSERLIESGKREIAELQKQKDASDKALAEAQANVAELEKQKAESDAKVAELEKEVEAAKAEVADLKAQLAKKEEELEAVKKEKEALEAKIEELKKAHAEELSKLKEMLENKDHANADLQAEINRLKQELADRIKSLSQGGRASQANPGSTTAKAGQLPSTGESANPFFTIAALTVIAGAGMAVVSPKRKEN
;
A
#
# COMPACT_ATOMS: atom_id res chain seq x y z
N MET A 1 -45.80 30.21 152.34
CA MET A 1 -45.30 29.07 153.14
C MET A 1 -44.62 28.08 152.19
N PHE A 2 -43.38 27.66 152.49
CA PHE A 2 -42.68 26.47 151.96
C PHE A 2 -42.48 26.24 150.42
N LEU A 3 -41.21 26.40 150.00
CA LEU A 3 -40.38 25.43 149.24
C LEU A 3 -40.88 24.73 147.96
N ARG A 4 -40.36 25.16 146.78
CA ARG A 4 -39.37 24.46 145.89
C ARG A 4 -39.36 25.13 144.49
N ASN A 5 -38.30 25.28 143.68
CA ASN A 5 -36.84 25.06 143.66
C ASN A 5 -36.47 24.40 142.30
N LYS A 6 -35.23 24.63 141.81
CA LYS A 6 -34.65 24.31 140.49
C LYS A 6 -35.18 25.22 139.38
N LYS A 7 -34.40 26.13 138.77
CA LYS A 7 -33.05 26.06 138.18
C LYS A 7 -32.92 25.00 137.08
N GLN A 8 -32.75 25.44 135.83
CA GLN A 8 -31.46 25.36 135.15
C GLN A 8 -31.38 26.28 133.91
N LYS A 9 -30.17 26.71 133.57
CA LYS A 9 -29.83 27.36 132.29
C LYS A 9 -29.19 26.31 131.38
N PHE A 10 -29.49 26.31 130.08
CA PHE A 10 -28.55 26.08 128.97
C PHE A 10 -29.22 26.70 127.72
N SER A 11 -28.62 27.54 126.86
CA SER A 11 -27.25 27.71 126.32
C SER A 11 -27.07 27.07 124.93
N ILE A 12 -27.12 27.93 123.91
CA ILE A 12 -26.28 28.03 122.69
C ILE A 12 -25.82 26.73 121.96
N ARG A 13 -25.82 26.82 120.61
CA ARG A 13 -25.13 25.94 119.62
C ARG A 13 -25.99 24.72 119.16
N LYS A 14 -25.89 24.26 117.91
CA LYS A 14 -25.15 24.74 116.71
C LYS A 14 -25.77 24.18 115.42
N LEU A 15 -25.37 24.79 114.30
CA LEU A 15 -25.14 24.20 112.96
C LEU A 15 -25.54 22.74 112.70
N SER A 16 -26.38 22.52 111.69
CA SER A 16 -26.11 21.60 110.58
C SER A 16 -26.74 22.23 109.34
N ALA A 17 -26.01 22.70 108.32
CA ALA A 17 -25.11 21.94 107.45
C ALA A 17 -25.85 20.79 106.75
N GLY A 18 -26.30 21.07 105.53
CA GLY A 18 -26.90 20.15 104.57
C GLY A 18 -26.80 20.80 103.19
N ALA A 19 -26.19 20.14 102.21
CA ALA A 19 -25.74 20.79 100.99
C ALA A 19 -26.83 20.85 99.92
N ALA A 20 -27.15 22.06 99.46
CA ALA A 20 -27.86 22.26 98.20
C ALA A 20 -26.83 22.29 97.06
N SER A 21 -26.57 21.13 96.46
CA SER A 21 -25.69 21.02 95.27
C SER A 21 -26.34 21.69 94.07
N VAL A 22 -25.98 22.94 93.78
CA VAL A 22 -26.36 23.60 92.53
C VAL A 22 -25.56 22.99 91.38
N LEU A 23 -26.15 22.00 90.72
CA LEU A 23 -25.61 21.39 89.51
C LEU A 23 -25.75 22.38 88.34
N VAL A 24 -24.77 23.27 88.17
CA VAL A 24 -24.68 24.19 87.02
C VAL A 24 -24.27 23.40 85.78
N ALA A 25 -25.24 22.72 85.18
CA ALA A 25 -25.07 22.00 83.91
C ALA A 25 -25.12 22.98 82.72
N VAL A 26 -24.08 23.81 82.57
CA VAL A 26 -23.90 24.69 81.40
C VAL A 26 -22.87 24.08 80.45
N SER A 27 -23.40 23.37 79.45
CA SER A 27 -22.82 23.06 78.13
C SER A 27 -21.30 23.23 77.95
N VAL A 28 -20.58 22.11 77.84
CA VAL A 28 -19.30 22.08 77.13
C VAL A 28 -19.57 22.19 75.61
N LEU A 29 -19.83 23.41 75.12
CA LEU A 29 -19.57 23.73 73.72
C LEU A 29 -18.07 24.07 73.62
N GLY A 30 -17.26 23.03 73.52
CA GLY A 30 -15.85 23.13 73.18
C GLY A 30 -15.70 23.60 71.74
N GLY A 31 -15.82 24.91 71.50
CA GLY A 31 -15.59 25.51 70.20
C GLY A 31 -14.17 25.22 69.72
N ALA A 32 -14.03 24.28 68.79
CA ALA A 32 -12.76 23.96 68.17
C ALA A 32 -12.28 25.16 67.36
N ALA A 33 -11.40 25.97 67.96
CA ALA A 33 -10.74 27.06 67.27
C ALA A 33 -9.86 26.45 66.17
N VAL A 34 -10.34 26.52 64.93
CA VAL A 34 -9.56 26.13 63.74
C VAL A 34 -8.37 27.09 63.63
N LYS A 35 -7.24 26.67 64.19
CA LYS A 35 -5.96 27.25 63.82
C LYS A 35 -5.73 26.92 62.35
N ALA A 36 -5.26 27.91 61.60
CA ALA A 36 -4.56 27.65 60.35
C ALA A 36 -3.20 27.03 60.70
N ASP A 37 -3.19 25.73 60.98
CA ASP A 37 -1.95 24.98 61.11
C ASP A 37 -1.27 24.96 59.73
N PHE A 38 -0.01 25.40 59.68
CA PHE A 38 0.83 25.20 58.51
C PHE A 38 0.95 23.69 58.25
N GLU A 39 0.89 23.27 56.98
CA GLU A 39 1.00 21.85 56.64
C GLU A 39 2.38 21.30 57.04
N VAL A 40 2.40 20.62 58.19
CA VAL A 40 3.58 19.98 58.77
C VAL A 40 3.24 18.51 58.93
N ALA A 41 3.94 17.66 58.17
CA ALA A 41 3.84 16.20 58.29
C ALA A 41 4.07 15.74 59.73
N ASP A 42 3.47 14.60 60.09
CA ASP A 42 3.56 14.09 61.45
C ASP A 42 5.01 13.78 61.85
N ARG A 43 5.37 14.15 63.09
CA ARG A 43 6.73 14.00 63.60
C ARG A 43 7.15 12.56 63.86
N ALA A 44 6.20 11.64 64.10
CA ALA A 44 6.48 10.21 64.21
C ALA A 44 6.67 9.60 62.82
N ASP A 45 5.69 9.78 61.91
CA ASP A 45 5.78 9.25 60.54
C ASP A 45 7.07 9.72 59.84
N THR A 46 7.37 11.01 59.93
CA THR A 46 8.59 11.57 59.32
C THR A 46 9.87 11.11 60.00
N ALA A 47 9.86 10.81 61.30
CA ALA A 47 11.02 10.23 61.99
C ALA A 47 11.26 8.77 61.54
N GLU A 48 10.22 7.95 61.43
CA GLU A 48 10.32 6.55 60.97
C GLU A 48 10.80 6.47 59.51
N LEU A 49 10.20 7.27 58.61
CA LEU A 49 10.68 7.38 57.22
C LEU A 49 12.12 7.90 57.15
N THR A 50 12.49 8.88 57.99
CA THR A 50 13.86 9.40 58.05
C THR A 50 14.84 8.33 58.51
N GLY A 51 14.49 7.52 59.51
CA GLY A 51 15.30 6.39 59.98
C GLY A 51 15.54 5.36 58.88
N LEU A 52 14.47 4.84 58.28
CA LEU A 52 14.56 3.85 57.18
C LEU A 52 15.32 4.39 55.96
N SER A 53 15.19 5.69 55.64
CA SER A 53 15.99 6.31 54.57
C SER A 53 17.49 6.35 54.87
N LEU A 54 17.88 6.51 56.15
CA LEU A 54 19.28 6.48 56.55
C LEU A 54 19.84 5.05 56.48
N GLU A 55 19.05 4.05 56.86
CA GLU A 55 19.43 2.64 56.74
C GLU A 55 19.70 2.26 55.28
N LYS A 56 18.86 2.70 54.33
CA LYS A 56 19.12 2.52 52.88
C LYS A 56 20.38 3.25 52.41
N MET A 57 20.62 4.49 52.86
CA MET A 57 21.85 5.21 52.53
C MET A 57 23.11 4.53 53.10
N PHE A 58 23.00 3.84 54.23
CA PHE A 58 24.11 3.06 54.80
C PHE A 58 24.35 1.75 54.02
N ASN A 59 23.31 1.09 53.53
CA ASN A 59 23.42 -0.06 52.63
C ASN A 59 24.10 0.32 51.29
N ASP A 60 23.67 1.42 50.66
CA ASP A 60 24.25 1.96 49.42
C ASP A 60 25.72 2.43 49.58
N ARG A 61 26.23 2.47 50.82
CA ARG A 61 27.64 2.76 51.17
C ARG A 61 28.38 1.56 51.75
N HIS A 62 27.78 0.37 51.74
CA HIS A 62 28.31 -0.89 52.29
C HIS A 62 28.69 -0.81 53.79
N ILE A 63 27.96 0.00 54.57
CA ILE A 63 28.14 0.17 56.02
C ILE A 63 26.85 -0.08 56.83
N GLY A 64 25.77 -0.49 56.16
CA GLY A 64 24.51 -0.91 56.79
C GLY A 64 24.45 -2.44 57.00
N ASN A 65 23.66 -2.86 57.99
CA ASN A 65 23.56 -4.26 58.44
C ASN A 65 22.16 -4.88 58.25
N LYS A 66 21.21 -4.16 57.64
CA LYS A 66 19.84 -4.64 57.38
C LYS A 66 19.68 -4.99 55.91
N PRO A 67 18.98 -6.06 55.53
CA PRO A 67 18.69 -6.33 54.12
C PRO A 67 17.76 -5.26 53.54
N ASP A 68 17.92 -4.96 52.26
CA ASP A 68 17.15 -3.94 51.55
C ASP A 68 15.64 -4.28 51.53
N GLU A 69 15.30 -5.57 51.53
CA GLU A 69 13.95 -6.10 51.59
C GLU A 69 13.22 -5.72 52.90
N GLU A 70 13.92 -5.73 54.04
CA GLU A 70 13.36 -5.30 55.33
C GLU A 70 13.11 -3.79 55.35
N ILE A 71 14.03 -3.00 54.79
CA ILE A 71 13.90 -1.55 54.74
C ILE A 71 12.77 -1.14 53.78
N LEU A 72 12.66 -1.81 52.63
CA LEU A 72 11.57 -1.66 51.66
C LEU A 72 10.21 -2.02 52.27
N ALA A 73 10.12 -3.16 52.96
CA ALA A 73 8.91 -3.56 53.69
C ALA A 73 8.56 -2.58 54.82
N GLY A 74 9.57 -2.06 55.53
CA GLY A 74 9.42 -0.99 56.51
C GLY A 74 8.84 0.28 55.91
N LEU A 75 9.43 0.79 54.81
CA LEU A 75 8.97 2.01 54.13
C LEU A 75 7.53 1.87 53.63
N ARG A 76 7.19 0.74 52.99
CA ARG A 76 5.81 0.42 52.58
C ARG A 76 4.85 0.42 53.79
N LYS A 77 5.23 -0.24 54.89
CA LYS A 77 4.43 -0.32 56.13
C LYS A 77 4.19 1.06 56.77
N VAL A 78 5.19 1.95 56.76
CA VAL A 78 5.05 3.31 57.28
C VAL A 78 4.19 4.16 56.35
N LEU A 79 4.48 4.19 55.03
CA LEU A 79 3.70 4.96 54.06
C LEU A 79 2.22 4.54 54.00
N LYS A 80 1.92 3.24 54.11
CA LYS A 80 0.54 2.70 54.17
C LYS A 80 -0.23 3.13 55.43
N LYS A 81 0.48 3.42 56.53
CA LYS A 81 -0.11 3.85 57.81
C LYS A 81 -0.02 5.36 58.06
N ALA A 82 0.83 6.06 57.31
CA ALA A 82 1.10 7.48 57.49
C ALA A 82 -0.19 8.31 57.45
N LYS A 83 -0.24 9.35 58.27
CA LYS A 83 -1.42 10.21 58.38
C LYS A 83 -1.68 10.96 57.06
N PRO A 84 -2.93 11.36 56.76
CA PRO A 84 -3.26 12.08 55.52
C PRO A 84 -2.38 13.32 55.30
N GLU A 85 -2.06 14.05 56.37
CA GLU A 85 -1.23 15.25 56.38
C GLU A 85 0.22 14.92 56.01
N THR A 86 0.75 13.79 56.50
CA THR A 86 2.08 13.29 56.13
C THR A 86 2.14 12.93 54.64
N LEU A 87 1.16 12.18 54.12
CA LEU A 87 1.15 11.84 52.69
C LEU A 87 0.99 13.09 51.82
N LYS A 88 0.10 14.02 52.18
CA LYS A 88 -0.08 15.29 51.47
C LYS A 88 1.21 16.10 51.42
N TYR A 89 1.87 16.29 52.57
CA TYR A 89 3.13 17.01 52.66
C TYR A 89 4.27 16.35 51.86
N LEU A 90 4.27 15.02 51.71
CA LEU A 90 5.21 14.31 50.84
C LEU A 90 4.85 14.47 49.35
N LEU A 91 3.56 14.44 48.99
CA LEU A 91 3.07 14.71 47.63
C LEU A 91 3.38 16.14 47.16
N ASN A 92 3.32 17.13 48.07
CA ASN A 92 3.76 18.52 47.82
C ASN A 92 5.26 18.64 47.46
N GLY A 93 6.04 17.54 47.53
CA GLY A 93 7.42 17.45 47.03
C GLY A 93 7.55 16.91 45.60
N LEU A 94 6.48 16.34 45.03
CA LEU A 94 6.38 15.91 43.62
C LEU A 94 5.85 17.01 42.70
N ASP A 95 4.97 17.88 43.21
CA ASP A 95 4.44 19.03 42.48
C ASP A 95 5.57 20.03 42.16
N ASN A 96 5.83 20.26 40.87
CA ASN A 96 6.88 21.16 40.39
C ASN A 96 6.49 22.65 40.38
N GLY A 97 5.21 22.98 40.63
CA GLY A 97 4.76 24.34 40.90
C GLY A 97 4.83 24.74 42.38
N HIS A 98 4.99 23.77 43.30
CA HIS A 98 4.94 24.04 44.73
C HIS A 98 6.24 24.69 45.27
N LEU A 99 6.11 25.60 46.24
CA LEU A 99 7.26 26.33 46.83
C LEU A 99 8.26 25.41 47.57
N THR A 100 7.89 24.17 47.87
CA THR A 100 8.78 23.15 48.45
C THR A 100 9.25 22.09 47.45
N TYR A 101 9.03 22.29 46.15
CA TYR A 101 9.51 21.38 45.12
C TYR A 101 11.03 21.21 45.20
N ASN A 102 11.51 19.97 45.03
CA ASN A 102 12.93 19.64 45.11
C ASN A 102 13.59 20.10 46.43
N GLN A 103 12.81 20.26 47.50
CA GLN A 103 13.20 20.72 48.83
C GLN A 103 12.50 19.88 49.92
N GLY A 104 12.69 20.24 51.20
CA GLY A 104 11.91 19.68 52.31
C GLY A 104 12.20 18.21 52.63
N VAL A 105 11.23 17.52 53.24
CA VAL A 105 11.39 16.11 53.65
C VAL A 105 11.39 15.17 52.45
N PHE A 106 10.47 15.35 51.50
CA PHE A 106 10.36 14.48 50.32
C PHE A 106 11.69 14.34 49.57
N LYS A 107 12.32 15.47 49.22
CA LYS A 107 13.62 15.48 48.53
C LYS A 107 14.68 14.71 49.31
N ARG A 108 14.80 14.97 50.62
CA ARG A 108 15.77 14.28 51.48
C ARG A 108 15.52 12.78 51.58
N LEU A 109 14.26 12.33 51.64
CA LEU A 109 13.95 10.90 51.64
C LEU A 109 14.29 10.27 50.29
N SER A 110 13.93 10.92 49.18
CA SER A 110 14.25 10.46 47.82
C SER A 110 15.76 10.33 47.57
N ASP A 111 16.56 11.33 47.95
CA ASP A 111 18.02 11.32 47.75
C ASP A 111 18.73 10.26 48.61
N ARG A 112 18.14 9.88 49.74
CA ARG A 112 18.68 8.88 50.68
C ARG A 112 18.29 7.45 50.32
N ILE A 113 17.07 7.28 49.82
CA ILE A 113 16.54 5.99 49.38
C ILE A 113 17.08 5.61 48.01
N ASN A 114 17.30 6.60 47.13
CA ASN A 114 17.72 6.44 45.74
C ASN A 114 16.77 5.49 44.99
N SER A 115 17.08 4.20 44.94
CA SER A 115 16.19 3.15 44.49
C SER A 115 16.50 1.78 45.13
N PHE A 116 15.47 0.97 45.34
CA PHE A 116 15.59 -0.47 45.58
C PHE A 116 15.46 -1.26 44.27
N SER A 117 16.06 -2.46 44.21
CA SER A 117 15.79 -3.42 43.13
C SER A 117 14.30 -3.78 43.08
N SER A 118 13.76 -4.00 41.88
CA SER A 118 12.41 -4.57 41.71
C SER A 118 12.37 -6.10 41.84
N GLY A 119 13.53 -6.77 41.82
CA GLY A 119 13.65 -8.21 42.04
C GLY A 119 12.91 -9.02 40.97
N THR A 120 11.75 -9.56 41.34
CA THR A 120 10.86 -10.35 40.44
C THR A 120 9.71 -9.53 39.84
N ASP A 121 9.54 -8.26 40.21
CA ASP A 121 8.53 -7.38 39.61
C ASP A 121 9.03 -6.78 38.30
N PHE A 122 8.72 -7.44 37.18
CA PHE A 122 9.03 -6.99 35.84
C PHE A 122 8.29 -5.71 35.40
N THR A 123 7.30 -5.22 36.17
CA THR A 123 6.57 -3.97 35.85
C THR A 123 7.31 -2.72 36.30
N HIS A 124 8.23 -2.85 37.26
CA HIS A 124 9.10 -1.77 37.74
C HIS A 124 10.56 -2.02 37.36
N ARG A 125 11.27 -0.99 36.89
CA ARG A 125 12.73 -1.07 36.71
C ARG A 125 13.48 -1.05 38.05
N ALA A 126 12.95 -0.31 39.01
CA ALA A 126 13.42 -0.16 40.38
C ALA A 126 12.34 0.57 41.20
N TYR A 127 12.30 0.40 42.52
CA TYR A 127 11.41 1.17 43.38
C TYR A 127 12.12 2.40 43.95
N SER A 128 11.76 3.59 43.45
CA SER A 128 12.17 4.88 44.02
C SER A 128 11.26 5.28 45.19
N PHE A 129 11.64 6.28 45.99
CA PHE A 129 10.72 6.82 47.01
C PHE A 129 9.42 7.38 46.39
N THR A 130 9.50 7.98 45.19
CA THR A 130 8.32 8.37 44.39
C THR A 130 7.42 7.17 44.08
N SER A 131 8.01 6.03 43.70
CA SER A 131 7.28 4.80 43.40
C SER A 131 6.50 4.30 44.62
N LEU A 132 7.13 4.28 45.80
CA LEU A 132 6.53 3.83 47.05
C LEU A 132 5.45 4.80 47.59
N LEU A 133 5.66 6.10 47.42
CA LEU A 133 4.66 7.12 47.76
C LEU A 133 3.41 7.00 46.87
N LEU A 134 3.60 6.79 45.56
CA LEU A 134 2.50 6.56 44.61
C LEU A 134 1.80 5.22 44.86
N GLU A 135 2.52 4.17 45.24
CA GLU A 135 1.96 2.87 45.64
C GLU A 135 1.03 3.02 46.85
N ALA A 136 1.50 3.65 47.94
CA ALA A 136 0.69 3.88 49.13
C ALA A 136 -0.53 4.79 48.90
N VAL A 137 -0.40 5.81 48.03
CA VAL A 137 -1.52 6.68 47.66
C VAL A 137 -2.54 5.95 46.78
N LYS A 138 -2.10 5.13 45.82
CA LYS A 138 -2.98 4.27 45.02
C LYS A 138 -3.74 3.26 45.89
N GLU A 139 -3.07 2.61 46.84
CA GLU A 139 -3.75 1.76 47.82
C GLU A 139 -4.79 2.55 48.64
N ARG A 140 -4.47 3.77 49.08
CA ARG A 140 -5.40 4.57 49.89
C ARG A 140 -6.66 4.96 49.10
N VAL A 141 -6.52 5.34 47.84
CA VAL A 141 -7.64 5.66 46.93
C VAL A 141 -8.46 4.41 46.57
N ALA A 142 -7.82 3.26 46.32
CA ALA A 142 -8.52 2.01 46.03
C ALA A 142 -9.38 1.54 47.22
N ASN A 143 -8.83 1.60 48.44
CA ASN A 143 -9.54 1.23 49.66
C ASN A 143 -10.58 2.29 50.10
N GLU A 144 -10.62 3.47 49.50
CA GLU A 144 -11.55 4.54 49.88
C GLU A 144 -13.02 4.16 49.60
N ALA A 145 -13.27 3.29 48.62
CA ALA A 145 -14.58 2.70 48.39
C ALA A 145 -15.00 1.76 49.55
N GLU A 146 -14.12 0.83 49.95
CA GLU A 146 -14.40 -0.11 51.04
C GLU A 146 -14.60 0.60 52.38
N PHE A 147 -13.79 1.63 52.67
CA PHE A 147 -13.96 2.46 53.87
C PHE A 147 -15.29 3.23 53.88
N ARG A 148 -15.84 3.65 52.72
CA ARG A 148 -17.14 4.32 52.66
C ARG A 148 -18.28 3.33 52.98
N ASP A 149 -18.22 2.10 52.45
CA ASP A 149 -19.21 1.05 52.75
C ASP A 149 -19.15 0.56 54.21
N GLU A 150 -17.95 0.46 54.80
CA GLU A 150 -17.81 0.16 56.24
C GLU A 150 -18.30 1.32 57.12
N LEU A 151 -18.02 2.57 56.72
CA LEU A 151 -18.52 3.76 57.44
C LEU A 151 -20.05 3.84 57.40
N VAL A 152 -20.70 3.56 56.25
CA VAL A 152 -22.16 3.50 56.14
C VAL A 152 -22.76 2.45 57.08
N LYS A 153 -22.15 1.26 57.17
CA LYS A 153 -22.56 0.23 58.15
C LYS A 153 -22.39 0.69 59.59
N LYS A 154 -21.26 1.35 59.93
CA LYS A 154 -21.02 1.89 61.28
C LYS A 154 -21.93 3.06 61.65
N VAL A 155 -22.34 3.88 60.70
CA VAL A 155 -23.35 4.93 60.91
C VAL A 155 -24.72 4.29 61.20
N ALA A 156 -25.13 3.27 60.43
CA ALA A 156 -26.39 2.57 60.70
C ALA A 156 -26.41 1.87 62.08
N GLU A 157 -25.30 1.25 62.51
CA GLU A 157 -25.17 0.72 63.88
C GLU A 157 -25.26 1.81 64.96
N LEU A 158 -24.72 3.01 64.70
CA LEU A 158 -24.79 4.15 65.63
C LEU A 158 -26.19 4.77 65.68
N GLU A 159 -26.92 4.82 64.57
CA GLU A 159 -28.33 5.24 64.55
C GLU A 159 -29.21 4.26 65.33
N GLU A 160 -29.02 2.93 65.15
CA GLU A 160 -29.76 1.94 65.96
C GLU A 160 -29.42 2.05 67.46
N MET A 161 -28.15 2.26 67.82
CA MET A 161 -27.78 2.44 69.22
C MET A 161 -28.28 3.76 69.83
N THR A 162 -28.37 4.85 69.07
CA THR A 162 -28.88 6.13 69.60
C THR A 162 -30.40 6.14 69.76
N ASP A 163 -31.17 5.44 68.92
CA ASP A 163 -32.60 5.25 69.18
C ASP A 163 -32.87 4.24 70.32
N ARG A 164 -32.00 3.24 70.53
CA ARG A 164 -32.01 2.41 71.76
C ARG A 164 -31.73 3.26 73.01
N GLU A 165 -30.73 4.14 72.99
CA GLU A 165 -30.47 5.07 74.10
C GLU A 165 -31.69 5.98 74.36
N ARG A 166 -32.32 6.48 73.29
CA ARG A 166 -33.49 7.35 73.36
C ARG A 166 -34.74 6.66 73.90
N THR A 167 -34.87 5.34 73.73
CA THR A 167 -35.98 4.56 74.30
C THR A 167 -35.72 4.19 75.76
N GLU A 168 -34.52 3.74 76.11
CA GLU A 168 -34.09 3.51 77.50
C GLU A 168 -34.18 4.78 78.35
N ARG A 169 -33.73 5.93 77.83
CA ARG A 169 -33.82 7.22 78.52
C ARG A 169 -35.27 7.60 78.82
N LYS A 170 -36.21 7.38 77.89
CA LYS A 170 -37.66 7.59 78.12
C LYS A 170 -38.27 6.58 79.09
N ALA A 171 -37.69 5.38 79.24
CA ALA A 171 -38.10 4.41 80.26
C ALA A 171 -37.60 4.84 81.66
N LYS A 172 -36.35 5.33 81.74
CA LYS A 172 -35.76 5.89 82.97
C LYS A 172 -36.51 7.12 83.48
N GLU A 173 -36.80 8.08 82.60
CA GLU A 173 -37.53 9.32 82.92
C GLU A 173 -38.91 8.98 83.55
N LYS A 174 -39.64 8.02 82.96
CA LYS A 174 -40.91 7.47 83.50
C LYS A 174 -40.78 6.65 84.79
N LEU A 175 -39.57 6.27 85.21
CA LEU A 175 -39.30 5.63 86.50
C LEU A 175 -38.91 6.68 87.55
N GLU A 176 -38.18 7.72 87.16
CA GLU A 176 -37.80 8.84 88.03
C GLU A 176 -39.02 9.69 88.42
N ASP A 177 -39.96 9.96 87.48
CA ASP A 177 -41.26 10.58 87.78
C ASP A 177 -42.05 9.76 88.82
N LYS A 178 -42.17 8.45 88.63
CA LYS A 178 -42.88 7.54 89.56
C LYS A 178 -42.21 7.47 90.93
N LEU A 179 -40.89 7.60 90.99
CA LEU A 179 -40.13 7.62 92.25
C LEU A 179 -40.38 8.94 93.01
N SER A 180 -40.49 10.06 92.30
CA SER A 180 -40.85 11.38 92.84
C SER A 180 -42.27 11.38 93.45
N ASP A 181 -43.26 10.86 92.71
CA ASP A 181 -44.65 10.74 93.18
C ASP A 181 -44.77 9.85 94.44
N VAL A 182 -44.02 8.73 94.50
CA VAL A 182 -44.01 7.87 95.69
C VAL A 182 -43.33 8.55 96.88
N SER A 183 -42.23 9.27 96.67
CA SER A 183 -41.51 9.96 97.74
C SER A 183 -42.33 11.09 98.37
N THR A 184 -42.99 11.91 97.55
CA THR A 184 -43.81 13.04 98.01
C THR A 184 -45.06 12.58 98.77
N ASN A 185 -45.73 11.52 98.33
CA ASN A 185 -46.86 10.92 99.05
C ASN A 185 -46.47 10.39 100.44
N LEU A 186 -45.22 9.89 100.60
CA LEU A 186 -44.73 9.35 101.86
C LEU A 186 -44.46 10.45 102.90
N GLU A 187 -43.88 11.59 102.50
CA GLU A 187 -43.70 12.75 103.39
C GLU A 187 -45.03 13.35 103.87
N ILE A 188 -46.03 13.45 102.99
CA ILE A 188 -47.37 13.96 103.33
C ILE A 188 -48.01 13.09 104.42
N LYS A 189 -47.97 11.76 104.26
CA LYS A 189 -48.56 10.83 105.23
C LYS A 189 -47.85 10.79 106.58
N GLN A 190 -46.53 11.02 106.62
CA GLN A 190 -45.80 11.16 107.88
C GLN A 190 -46.21 12.42 108.65
N LYS A 191 -46.52 13.52 107.95
CA LYS A 191 -46.89 14.81 108.57
C LYS A 191 -48.29 14.78 109.20
N GLU A 192 -49.26 14.19 108.52
CA GLU A 192 -50.62 13.97 109.04
C GLU A 192 -50.63 13.18 110.37
N LEU A 193 -49.72 12.22 110.50
CA LEU A 193 -49.64 11.32 111.67
C LEU A 193 -49.19 12.02 112.96
N ASP A 194 -48.43 13.12 112.87
CA ASP A 194 -47.89 13.81 114.04
C ASP A 194 -48.77 15.00 114.51
N GLU A 195 -49.46 15.69 113.60
CA GLU A 195 -50.45 16.71 113.97
C GLU A 195 -51.66 16.10 114.72
N ALA A 196 -52.10 14.90 114.34
CA ALA A 196 -53.17 14.16 115.00
C ALA A 196 -52.88 13.79 116.48
N LYS A 197 -51.61 13.74 116.90
CA LYS A 197 -51.22 13.42 118.29
C LYS A 197 -51.26 14.64 119.22
N ALA A 198 -51.21 15.85 118.68
CA ALA A 198 -51.14 17.08 119.48
C ALA A 198 -52.52 17.54 119.99
N THR A 199 -53.57 17.41 119.18
CA THR A 199 -54.91 17.96 119.46
C THR A 199 -55.64 17.23 120.60
N ASN A 200 -55.49 15.91 120.69
CA ASN A 200 -56.23 15.07 121.66
C ASN A 200 -55.85 15.32 123.14
N LYS A 201 -54.80 16.11 123.41
CA LYS A 201 -54.35 16.46 124.78
C LYS A 201 -55.02 17.72 125.34
N SER A 202 -55.57 18.60 124.51
CA SER A 202 -56.03 19.95 124.91
C SER A 202 -57.48 19.99 125.43
N LEU A 203 -58.27 18.94 125.19
CA LEU A 203 -59.73 19.04 125.25
C LEU A 203 -60.34 18.74 126.64
N SER A 204 -59.62 18.08 127.55
CA SER A 204 -60.17 17.57 128.82
C SER A 204 -60.26 18.60 129.96
N GLU A 205 -59.47 19.68 129.94
CA GLU A 205 -59.35 20.60 131.08
C GLU A 205 -60.36 21.77 131.08
N SER A 206 -61.05 22.02 129.95
CA SER A 206 -61.91 23.21 129.76
C SER A 206 -63.32 23.07 130.40
N VAL A 207 -63.84 21.84 130.52
CA VAL A 207 -65.27 21.58 130.75
C VAL A 207 -65.77 22.00 132.14
N THR A 208 -64.94 21.88 133.17
CA THR A 208 -65.37 21.98 134.59
C THR A 208 -65.58 23.42 135.11
N LYS A 209 -65.18 24.46 134.36
CA LYS A 209 -65.12 25.84 134.88
C LYS A 209 -66.26 26.76 134.46
N THR A 210 -67.09 26.33 133.50
CA THR A 210 -68.05 27.22 132.80
C THR A 210 -69.46 27.19 133.41
N LEU A 211 -69.84 26.12 134.11
CA LEU A 211 -71.21 25.88 134.60
C LEU A 211 -71.71 26.95 135.61
N ALA A 212 -70.82 27.64 136.32
CA ALA A 212 -71.14 28.50 137.45
C ALA A 212 -71.48 29.98 137.12
N ARG A 213 -71.62 30.36 135.84
CA ARG A 213 -71.83 31.77 135.42
C ARG A 213 -73.16 32.06 134.69
N SER A 214 -74.02 31.07 134.50
CA SER A 214 -75.23 31.18 133.66
C SER A 214 -76.30 32.15 134.18
N SER A 215 -76.42 32.34 135.49
CA SER A 215 -77.55 33.05 136.13
C SER A 215 -77.58 34.58 135.94
N LYS A 216 -76.57 35.20 135.31
CA LYS A 216 -76.45 36.67 135.18
C LYS A 216 -76.72 37.21 133.76
N ILE A 217 -76.94 36.34 132.77
CA ILE A 217 -76.88 36.69 131.33
C ILE A 217 -78.22 37.18 130.76
N THR A 218 -79.35 36.88 131.42
CA THR A 218 -80.71 37.04 130.88
C THR A 218 -81.04 38.44 130.35
N ASN A 219 -80.49 39.50 130.96
CA ASN A 219 -80.81 40.88 130.58
C ASN A 219 -79.91 41.45 129.46
N GLU A 220 -78.79 40.82 129.11
CA GLU A 220 -77.91 41.29 128.02
C GLU A 220 -78.35 40.83 126.62
N LEU A 221 -79.31 39.91 126.52
CA LEU A 221 -79.65 39.23 125.27
C LEU A 221 -80.45 40.11 124.29
N LYS A 222 -81.11 41.17 124.78
CA LYS A 222 -81.98 42.03 123.97
C LYS A 222 -81.20 42.89 122.97
N ASP A 223 -80.15 43.55 123.42
CA ASP A 223 -79.39 44.51 122.60
C ASP A 223 -78.46 43.80 121.59
N LYS A 224 -78.04 42.56 121.92
CA LYS A 224 -77.22 41.72 121.04
C LYS A 224 -77.99 41.23 119.79
N LEU A 225 -79.32 41.21 119.83
CA LEU A 225 -80.14 40.80 118.69
C LEU A 225 -80.04 41.81 117.53
N ALA A 226 -80.10 43.12 117.83
CA ALA A 226 -80.00 44.17 116.81
C ALA A 226 -78.61 44.27 116.16
N ALA A 227 -77.54 43.91 116.89
CA ALA A 227 -76.20 43.77 116.31
C ALA A 227 -76.13 42.59 115.33
N SER A 228 -76.72 41.44 115.70
CA SER A 228 -76.74 40.22 114.90
C SER A 228 -77.33 40.42 113.49
N GLU A 229 -78.40 41.21 113.36
CA GLU A 229 -79.00 41.50 112.04
C GLU A 229 -78.09 42.35 111.14
N LYS A 230 -77.34 43.30 111.73
CA LYS A 230 -76.37 44.11 110.99
C LYS A 230 -75.17 43.26 110.52
N ASP A 231 -74.67 42.40 111.39
CA ASP A 231 -73.56 41.49 111.06
C ASP A 231 -73.97 40.43 110.04
N LYS A 232 -75.21 39.90 110.13
CA LYS A 232 -75.81 39.04 109.10
C LYS A 232 -75.88 39.74 107.74
N ASN A 233 -76.35 40.98 107.69
CA ASN A 233 -76.40 41.74 106.44
C ASN A 233 -75.00 42.05 105.87
N ARG A 234 -74.01 42.29 106.73
CA ARG A 234 -72.61 42.47 106.30
C ARG A 234 -71.99 41.15 105.81
N ALA A 235 -72.30 40.02 106.44
CA ALA A 235 -71.89 38.69 105.99
C ALA A 235 -72.52 38.30 104.66
N ILE A 236 -73.78 38.69 104.40
CA ILE A 236 -74.42 38.53 103.09
C ILE A 236 -73.70 39.37 102.03
N GLN A 237 -73.43 40.65 102.29
CA GLN A 237 -72.63 41.50 101.37
C GLN A 237 -71.26 40.90 101.05
N ILE A 238 -70.51 40.46 102.07
CA ILE A 238 -69.18 39.88 101.90
C ILE A 238 -69.26 38.57 101.11
N THR A 239 -70.26 37.73 101.37
CA THR A 239 -70.53 36.53 100.57
C THR A 239 -70.79 36.89 99.11
N THR A 240 -71.66 37.86 98.82
CA THR A 240 -71.93 38.32 97.44
C THR A 240 -70.70 38.90 96.76
N GLU A 241 -69.89 39.72 97.44
CA GLU A 241 -68.62 40.22 96.91
C GLU A 241 -67.64 39.10 96.59
N LEU A 242 -67.55 38.08 97.45
CA LEU A 242 -66.66 36.93 97.23
C LEU A 242 -67.16 36.01 96.12
N THR A 243 -68.48 35.79 96.00
CA THR A 243 -69.08 35.07 94.86
C THR A 243 -68.78 35.80 93.55
N ASN A 244 -69.03 37.11 93.47
CA ASN A 244 -68.75 37.88 92.26
C ASN A 244 -67.25 37.83 91.88
N LYS A 245 -66.35 38.04 92.86
CA LYS A 245 -64.89 37.94 92.65
C LYS A 245 -64.45 36.54 92.23
N LEU A 246 -65.10 35.48 92.72
CA LEU A 246 -64.85 34.10 92.29
C LEU A 246 -65.31 33.89 90.84
N THR A 247 -66.52 34.31 90.48
CA THR A 247 -67.04 34.20 89.11
C THR A 247 -66.23 35.04 88.11
N ASP A 248 -65.77 36.23 88.49
CA ASP A 248 -64.85 37.05 87.68
C ASP A 248 -63.48 36.35 87.49
N ALA A 249 -62.97 35.68 88.53
CA ALA A 249 -61.73 34.91 88.46
C ALA A 249 -61.88 33.63 87.62
N GLU A 250 -63.00 32.92 87.71
CA GLU A 250 -63.34 31.76 86.88
C GLU A 250 -63.49 32.16 85.41
N ALA A 251 -64.24 33.22 85.12
CA ALA A 251 -64.37 33.77 83.76
C ALA A 251 -63.01 34.28 83.20
N SER A 252 -62.11 34.75 84.06
CA SER A 252 -60.75 35.14 83.67
C SER A 252 -59.84 33.94 83.43
N ARG A 253 -59.92 32.90 84.27
CA ARG A 253 -59.25 31.60 84.08
C ARG A 253 -59.67 30.98 82.74
N ASP A 254 -60.96 30.97 82.44
CA ASP A 254 -61.49 30.29 81.25
C ASP A 254 -61.12 31.04 79.97
N LYS A 255 -61.07 32.38 80.00
CA LYS A 255 -60.47 33.20 78.94
C LYS A 255 -58.97 32.90 78.76
N ALA A 256 -58.22 32.82 79.84
CA ALA A 256 -56.78 32.49 79.77
C ALA A 256 -56.54 31.07 79.24
N PHE A 257 -57.39 30.11 79.60
CA PHE A 257 -57.33 28.73 79.10
C PHE A 257 -57.69 28.66 77.61
N ALA A 258 -58.70 29.42 77.16
CA ALA A 258 -59.06 29.53 75.75
C ALA A 258 -57.93 30.16 74.91
N VAL A 259 -57.27 31.21 75.41
CA VAL A 259 -56.09 31.82 74.75
C VAL A 259 -54.90 30.87 74.74
N SER A 260 -54.64 30.15 75.84
CA SER A 260 -53.59 29.13 75.90
C SER A 260 -53.81 28.01 74.88
N LYS A 261 -55.07 27.58 74.71
CA LYS A 261 -55.45 26.59 73.70
C LYS A 261 -55.26 27.12 72.27
N ASP A 262 -55.78 28.32 71.97
CA ASP A 262 -55.61 28.96 70.65
C ASP A 262 -54.12 29.12 70.26
N LEU A 263 -53.26 29.46 71.23
CA LEU A 263 -51.82 29.51 71.04
C LEU A 263 -51.20 28.12 70.80
N ALA A 264 -51.64 27.08 71.51
CA ALA A 264 -51.19 25.71 71.30
C ALA A 264 -51.62 25.15 69.93
N ASP A 265 -52.88 25.37 69.55
CA ASP A 265 -53.44 24.96 68.26
C ASP A 265 -52.70 25.67 67.09
N LYS A 266 -52.37 26.97 67.25
CA LYS A 266 -51.55 27.74 66.29
C LYS A 266 -50.09 27.28 66.24
N LEU A 267 -49.49 26.93 67.38
CA LEU A 267 -48.13 26.40 67.42
C LEU A 267 -48.05 25.06 66.70
N ALA A 268 -48.98 24.14 66.96
CA ALA A 268 -49.07 22.85 66.27
C ALA A 268 -49.26 23.01 64.75
N ALA A 269 -50.12 23.94 64.33
CA ALA A 269 -50.31 24.25 62.91
C ALA A 269 -49.02 24.77 62.25
N LYS A 270 -48.25 25.63 62.93
CA LYS A 270 -46.96 26.13 62.42
C LYS A 270 -45.84 25.10 62.45
N THR A 271 -45.85 24.15 63.39
CA THR A 271 -44.94 22.99 63.37
C THR A 271 -45.22 22.13 62.14
N ALA A 272 -46.48 21.77 61.87
CA ALA A 272 -46.85 20.96 60.70
C ALA A 272 -46.59 21.68 59.35
N GLU A 273 -46.65 23.00 59.33
CA GLU A 273 -46.24 23.82 58.17
C GLU A 273 -44.72 23.79 57.97
N ALA A 274 -43.94 23.88 59.05
CA ALA A 274 -42.48 23.76 59.00
C ALA A 274 -42.01 22.36 58.57
N GLU A 275 -42.65 21.30 59.08
CA GLU A 275 -42.37 19.91 58.68
C GLU A 275 -42.54 19.73 57.16
N LYS A 276 -43.66 20.19 56.59
CA LYS A 276 -43.90 20.17 55.13
C LYS A 276 -42.89 21.00 54.34
N LEU A 277 -42.44 22.14 54.87
CA LEU A 277 -41.39 22.93 54.24
C LEU A 277 -40.04 22.19 54.25
N MET A 278 -39.72 21.45 55.31
CA MET A 278 -38.52 20.61 55.37
C MET A 278 -38.61 19.40 54.41
N GLU A 279 -39.77 18.75 54.28
CA GLU A 279 -40.00 17.71 53.26
C GLU A 279 -39.80 18.26 51.83
N ASN A 280 -40.36 19.45 51.54
CA ASN A 280 -40.21 20.11 50.25
C ASN A 280 -38.74 20.47 49.95
N VAL A 281 -38.00 20.99 50.94
CA VAL A 281 -36.55 21.25 50.79
C VAL A 281 -35.79 19.95 50.52
N GLY A 282 -36.09 18.87 51.26
CA GLY A 282 -35.49 17.55 51.02
C GLY A 282 -35.94 16.86 49.73
N SER A 283 -36.96 17.38 49.03
CA SER A 283 -37.35 16.97 47.68
C SER A 283 -36.61 17.78 46.61
N LEU A 284 -36.51 19.11 46.80
CA LEU A 284 -35.77 20.02 45.94
C LEU A 284 -34.26 19.70 45.91
N ASP A 285 -33.67 19.36 47.06
CA ASP A 285 -32.25 18.97 47.15
C ASP A 285 -31.96 17.71 46.32
N ARG A 286 -32.82 16.69 46.42
CA ARG A 286 -32.73 15.47 45.58
C ARG A 286 -32.93 15.75 44.08
N LEU A 287 -33.80 16.70 43.71
CA LEU A 287 -33.93 17.15 42.32
C LEU A 287 -32.68 17.89 41.83
N VAL A 288 -32.06 18.73 42.67
CA VAL A 288 -30.80 19.43 42.34
C VAL A 288 -29.65 18.45 42.16
N GLU A 289 -29.50 17.45 43.02
CA GLU A 289 -28.48 16.40 42.87
C GLU A 289 -28.73 15.50 41.64
N SER A 290 -29.99 15.23 41.30
CA SER A 290 -30.34 14.55 40.04
C SER A 290 -29.91 15.36 38.82
N ALA A 291 -30.25 16.66 38.79
CA ALA A 291 -29.91 17.56 37.68
C ALA A 291 -28.39 17.78 37.54
N LYS A 292 -27.64 17.80 38.66
CA LYS A 292 -26.17 17.85 38.64
C LYS A 292 -25.56 16.60 37.99
N ARG A 293 -26.09 15.40 38.28
CA ARG A 293 -25.65 14.14 37.66
C ARG A 293 -25.94 14.13 36.17
N GLU A 294 -27.16 14.49 35.77
CA GLU A 294 -27.56 14.58 34.36
C GLU A 294 -26.68 15.60 33.60
N MET A 295 -26.37 16.76 34.18
CA MET A 295 -25.41 17.71 33.58
C MET A 295 -23.99 17.13 33.45
N ALA A 296 -23.50 16.39 34.44
CA ALA A 296 -22.17 15.77 34.38
C ALA A 296 -22.11 14.67 33.29
N GLU A 297 -23.17 13.86 33.16
CA GLU A 297 -23.33 12.87 32.10
C GLU A 297 -23.38 13.54 30.71
N LYS A 298 -24.12 14.64 30.56
CA LYS A 298 -24.18 15.41 29.30
C LYS A 298 -22.89 16.14 28.95
N LEU A 299 -22.10 16.59 29.93
CA LEU A 299 -20.77 17.13 29.67
C LEU A 299 -19.81 16.04 29.15
N ALA A 300 -19.81 14.86 29.78
CA ALA A 300 -19.01 13.72 29.31
C ALA A 300 -19.43 13.25 27.89
N GLU A 301 -20.72 13.26 27.57
CA GLU A 301 -21.23 12.97 26.22
C GLU A 301 -20.75 14.02 25.20
N ILE A 302 -20.74 15.30 25.56
CA ILE A 302 -20.22 16.39 24.71
C ILE A 302 -18.70 16.26 24.48
N ASP A 303 -17.92 15.94 25.52
CA ASP A 303 -16.47 15.74 25.40
C ASP A 303 -16.15 14.54 24.49
N GLN A 304 -16.87 13.43 24.64
CA GLN A 304 -16.72 12.25 23.78
C GLN A 304 -17.09 12.54 22.32
N LEU A 305 -18.24 13.18 22.07
CA LEU A 305 -18.66 13.59 20.72
C LEU A 305 -17.68 14.58 20.08
N THR A 306 -17.03 15.44 20.89
CA THR A 306 -16.00 16.38 20.42
C THR A 306 -14.73 15.62 19.99
N ALA A 307 -14.30 14.62 20.76
CA ALA A 307 -13.17 13.76 20.42
C ALA A 307 -13.44 12.92 19.17
N ASP A 308 -14.62 12.31 19.06
CA ASP A 308 -15.01 11.51 17.89
C ASP A 308 -15.13 12.39 16.62
N LYS A 309 -15.64 13.62 16.74
CA LYS A 309 -15.63 14.58 15.63
C LYS A 309 -14.20 14.92 15.19
N ALA A 310 -13.31 15.25 16.13
CA ALA A 310 -11.92 15.59 15.82
C ALA A 310 -11.18 14.43 15.13
N LYS A 311 -11.46 13.18 15.52
CA LYS A 311 -10.99 11.98 14.84
C LYS A 311 -11.55 11.87 13.42
N ALA A 312 -12.87 12.04 13.24
CA ALA A 312 -13.50 11.97 11.92
C ALA A 312 -13.00 13.07 10.96
N ASP A 313 -12.75 14.29 11.46
CA ASP A 313 -12.14 15.37 10.68
C ASP A 313 -10.73 14.99 10.19
N ALA A 314 -9.93 14.31 11.02
CA ALA A 314 -8.58 13.85 10.68
C ALA A 314 -8.59 12.67 9.68
N GLU A 315 -9.51 11.71 9.85
CA GLU A 315 -9.72 10.61 8.89
C GLU A 315 -10.19 11.14 7.52
N LEU A 316 -11.05 12.16 7.51
CA LEU A 316 -11.46 12.86 6.28
C LEU A 316 -10.29 13.57 5.60
N ALA A 317 -9.40 14.23 6.36
CA ALA A 317 -8.21 14.87 5.80
C ALA A 317 -7.28 13.86 5.12
N ALA A 318 -6.94 12.76 5.80
CA ALA A 318 -6.10 11.70 5.23
C ALA A 318 -6.72 11.03 3.99
N ALA A 319 -8.05 10.89 3.95
CA ALA A 319 -8.76 10.41 2.77
C ALA A 319 -8.65 11.38 1.58
N ASN A 320 -8.75 12.70 1.82
CA ASN A 320 -8.58 13.72 0.78
C ASN A 320 -7.15 13.76 0.23
N ASP A 321 -6.12 13.66 1.09
CA ASP A 321 -4.72 13.57 0.65
C ASP A 321 -4.48 12.33 -0.21
N THR A 322 -5.08 11.19 0.16
CA THR A 322 -5.04 9.95 -0.63
C THR A 322 -5.69 10.12 -2.00
N ILE A 323 -6.84 10.82 -2.08
CA ILE A 323 -7.52 11.14 -3.33
C ILE A 323 -6.65 12.03 -4.23
N ALA A 324 -5.99 13.06 -3.67
CA ALA A 324 -5.09 13.93 -4.42
C ALA A 324 -3.87 13.17 -4.99
N SER A 325 -3.31 12.22 -4.23
CA SER A 325 -2.24 11.34 -4.72
C SER A 325 -2.72 10.46 -5.88
N LEU A 326 -3.87 9.79 -5.73
CA LEU A 326 -4.45 8.93 -6.77
C LEU A 326 -4.82 9.70 -8.05
N GLN A 327 -5.29 10.94 -7.93
CA GLN A 327 -5.50 11.83 -9.07
C GLN A 327 -4.19 12.16 -9.80
N THR A 328 -3.11 12.39 -9.06
CA THR A 328 -1.77 12.65 -9.63
C THR A 328 -1.22 11.43 -10.37
N GLU A 329 -1.38 10.22 -9.79
CA GLU A 329 -1.01 8.98 -10.46
C GLU A 329 -1.86 8.69 -11.71
N LEU A 330 -3.17 8.98 -11.66
CA LEU A 330 -4.07 8.81 -12.79
C LEU A 330 -3.67 9.68 -14.00
N GLU A 331 -3.32 10.95 -13.78
CA GLU A 331 -2.83 11.81 -14.87
C GLU A 331 -1.46 11.34 -15.40
N LYS A 332 -0.56 10.87 -14.53
CA LYS A 332 0.71 10.26 -14.96
C LYS A 332 0.46 9.06 -15.88
N VAL A 333 -0.39 8.12 -15.47
CA VAL A 333 -0.74 6.92 -16.26
C VAL A 333 -1.40 7.31 -17.60
N LYS A 334 -2.26 8.33 -17.65
CA LYS A 334 -2.80 8.87 -18.91
C LYS A 334 -1.69 9.37 -19.85
N THR A 335 -0.68 10.07 -19.34
CA THR A 335 0.44 10.54 -20.18
C THR A 335 1.31 9.38 -20.68
N GLU A 336 1.57 8.36 -19.85
CA GLU A 336 2.33 7.17 -20.24
C GLU A 336 1.57 6.33 -21.29
N LEU A 337 0.25 6.22 -21.18
CA LEU A 337 -0.61 5.61 -22.20
C LEU A 337 -0.54 6.37 -23.53
N ALA A 338 -0.71 7.69 -23.51
CA ALA A 338 -0.67 8.51 -24.72
C ALA A 338 0.72 8.51 -25.41
N VAL A 339 1.82 8.31 -24.66
CA VAL A 339 3.15 8.05 -25.22
C VAL A 339 3.21 6.67 -25.86
N SER A 340 2.68 5.64 -25.19
CA SER A 340 2.65 4.26 -25.69
C SER A 340 1.85 4.13 -27.00
N GLU A 341 0.70 4.79 -27.10
CA GLU A 341 -0.12 4.86 -28.33
C GLU A 341 0.66 5.48 -29.50
N ARG A 342 1.41 6.56 -29.25
CA ARG A 342 2.28 7.20 -30.27
C ARG A 342 3.41 6.29 -30.72
N LEU A 343 4.02 5.52 -29.81
CA LEU A 343 5.05 4.54 -30.16
C LEU A 343 4.49 3.38 -31.00
N ILE A 344 3.30 2.88 -30.66
CA ILE A 344 2.58 1.86 -31.44
C ILE A 344 2.27 2.37 -32.84
N GLU A 345 1.78 3.62 -32.97
CA GLU A 345 1.50 4.24 -34.26
C GLU A 345 2.77 4.50 -35.09
N SER A 346 3.89 4.85 -34.44
CA SER A 346 5.19 4.96 -35.11
C SER A 346 5.67 3.60 -35.64
N GLY A 347 5.62 2.55 -34.82
CA GLY A 347 6.04 1.20 -35.21
C GLY A 347 5.19 0.62 -36.35
N LYS A 348 3.88 0.89 -36.38
CA LYS A 348 3.01 0.53 -37.53
C LYS A 348 3.48 1.17 -38.84
N ARG A 349 3.91 2.44 -38.81
CA ARG A 349 4.39 3.17 -40.00
C ARG A 349 5.73 2.63 -40.47
N GLU A 350 6.63 2.33 -39.53
CA GLU A 350 7.93 1.71 -39.82
C GLU A 350 7.76 0.32 -40.46
N ILE A 351 6.90 -0.54 -39.91
CA ILE A 351 6.55 -1.84 -40.51
C ILE A 351 5.96 -1.68 -41.92
N ALA A 352 5.04 -0.72 -42.12
CA ALA A 352 4.44 -0.47 -43.42
C ALA A 352 5.43 0.06 -44.47
N GLU A 353 6.48 0.78 -44.05
CA GLU A 353 7.54 1.25 -44.94
C GLU A 353 8.57 0.16 -45.25
N LEU A 354 8.97 -0.62 -44.24
CA LEU A 354 9.82 -1.81 -44.43
C LEU A 354 9.18 -2.84 -45.37
N GLN A 355 7.85 -3.00 -45.32
CA GLN A 355 7.12 -3.86 -46.27
C GLN A 355 7.26 -3.36 -47.71
N LYS A 356 7.09 -2.05 -47.98
CA LYS A 356 7.29 -1.50 -49.34
C LYS A 356 8.74 -1.68 -49.81
N GLN A 357 9.71 -1.48 -48.92
CA GLN A 357 11.13 -1.65 -49.26
C GLN A 357 11.46 -3.11 -49.58
N LYS A 358 10.86 -4.07 -48.86
CA LYS A 358 10.93 -5.49 -49.20
C LYS A 358 10.29 -5.77 -50.56
N ASP A 359 9.05 -5.32 -50.81
CA ASP A 359 8.34 -5.60 -52.06
C ASP A 359 9.05 -4.98 -53.28
N ALA A 360 9.66 -3.80 -53.13
CA ALA A 360 10.53 -3.19 -54.14
C ALA A 360 11.83 -3.98 -54.35
N SER A 361 12.43 -4.53 -53.29
CA SER A 361 13.65 -5.34 -53.36
C SER A 361 13.39 -6.69 -54.04
N ASP A 362 12.26 -7.34 -53.74
CA ASP A 362 11.85 -8.59 -54.39
C ASP A 362 11.60 -8.38 -55.89
N LYS A 363 10.97 -7.26 -56.27
CA LYS A 363 10.78 -6.87 -57.68
C LYS A 363 12.11 -6.65 -58.40
N ALA A 364 13.04 -5.91 -57.78
CA ALA A 364 14.38 -5.68 -58.33
C ALA A 364 15.19 -6.97 -58.47
N LEU A 365 15.04 -7.91 -57.53
CA LEU A 365 15.66 -9.24 -57.59
C LEU A 365 15.09 -10.08 -58.73
N ALA A 366 13.78 -10.07 -58.96
CA ALA A 366 13.14 -10.75 -60.08
C ALA A 366 13.58 -10.17 -61.45
N GLU A 367 13.68 -8.85 -61.56
CA GLU A 367 14.22 -8.17 -62.75
C GLU A 367 15.69 -8.52 -63.00
N ALA A 368 16.52 -8.56 -61.95
CA ALA A 368 17.91 -9.00 -62.05
C ALA A 368 18.03 -10.47 -62.49
N GLN A 369 17.21 -11.37 -61.96
CA GLN A 369 17.18 -12.78 -62.36
C GLN A 369 16.76 -12.97 -63.82
N ALA A 370 15.76 -12.21 -64.30
CA ALA A 370 15.35 -12.22 -65.71
C ALA A 370 16.49 -11.74 -66.64
N ASN A 371 17.18 -10.65 -66.26
CA ASN A 371 18.33 -10.15 -67.01
C ASN A 371 19.50 -11.16 -67.05
N VAL A 372 19.77 -11.87 -65.95
CA VAL A 372 20.78 -12.95 -65.93
C VAL A 372 20.39 -14.09 -66.88
N ALA A 373 19.13 -14.53 -66.88
CA ALA A 373 18.67 -15.60 -67.77
C ALA A 373 18.77 -15.24 -69.26
N GLU A 374 18.46 -14.00 -69.63
CA GLU A 374 18.64 -13.53 -71.03
C GLU A 374 20.13 -13.38 -71.38
N LEU A 375 21.00 -12.95 -70.46
CA LEU A 375 22.45 -12.93 -70.67
C LEU A 375 23.05 -14.33 -70.81
N GLU A 376 22.58 -15.32 -70.05
CA GLU A 376 22.97 -16.73 -70.22
C GLU A 376 22.56 -17.26 -71.60
N LYS A 377 21.36 -16.91 -72.07
CA LYS A 377 20.89 -17.24 -73.43
C LYS A 377 21.73 -16.59 -74.52
N GLN A 378 21.99 -15.28 -74.43
CA GLN A 378 22.83 -14.55 -75.38
C GLN A 378 24.28 -15.07 -75.40
N LYS A 379 24.81 -15.47 -74.23
CA LYS A 379 26.10 -16.15 -74.15
C LYS A 379 26.06 -17.48 -74.91
N ALA A 380 25.04 -18.31 -74.72
CA ALA A 380 24.92 -19.59 -75.41
C ALA A 380 24.76 -19.43 -76.94
N GLU A 381 24.02 -18.41 -77.40
CA GLU A 381 23.91 -18.05 -78.82
C GLU A 381 25.26 -17.60 -79.40
N SER A 382 26.05 -16.82 -78.64
CA SER A 382 27.40 -16.39 -79.02
C SER A 382 28.40 -17.55 -79.04
N ASP A 383 28.43 -18.39 -78.00
CA ASP A 383 29.28 -19.60 -77.93
C ASP A 383 29.00 -20.53 -79.12
N ALA A 384 27.73 -20.69 -79.49
CA ALA A 384 27.32 -21.49 -80.65
C ALA A 384 27.80 -20.88 -81.98
N LYS A 385 27.72 -19.55 -82.16
CA LYS A 385 28.22 -18.90 -83.39
C LYS A 385 29.75 -18.94 -83.49
N VAL A 386 30.48 -18.88 -82.37
CA VAL A 386 31.93 -19.13 -82.35
C VAL A 386 32.23 -20.55 -82.85
N ALA A 387 31.57 -21.56 -82.32
CA ALA A 387 31.77 -22.96 -82.73
C ALA A 387 31.30 -23.28 -84.17
N GLU A 388 30.52 -22.41 -84.80
CA GLU A 388 30.21 -22.45 -86.24
C GLU A 388 31.33 -21.80 -87.06
N LEU A 389 31.77 -20.59 -86.69
CA LEU A 389 32.87 -19.88 -87.35
C LEU A 389 34.20 -20.66 -87.28
N GLU A 390 34.48 -21.37 -86.19
CA GLU A 390 35.64 -22.26 -86.08
C GLU A 390 35.62 -23.38 -87.14
N LYS A 391 34.44 -23.94 -87.44
CA LYS A 391 34.27 -24.96 -88.49
C LYS A 391 34.40 -24.37 -89.89
N GLU A 392 33.83 -23.19 -90.13
CA GLU A 392 34.01 -22.45 -91.39
C GLU A 392 35.49 -22.16 -91.64
N VAL A 393 36.25 -21.77 -90.61
CA VAL A 393 37.70 -21.52 -90.68
C VAL A 393 38.51 -22.79 -90.95
N GLU A 394 38.21 -23.93 -90.31
CA GLU A 394 38.90 -25.19 -90.62
C GLU A 394 38.55 -25.71 -92.03
N ALA A 395 37.31 -25.55 -92.50
CA ALA A 395 36.92 -25.87 -93.87
C ALA A 395 37.68 -25.02 -94.89
N ALA A 396 37.75 -23.69 -94.67
CA ALA A 396 38.50 -22.78 -95.53
C ALA A 396 40.03 -23.07 -95.51
N LYS A 397 40.60 -23.48 -94.38
CA LYS A 397 42.00 -23.95 -94.30
C LYS A 397 42.22 -25.21 -95.16
N ALA A 398 41.29 -26.16 -95.14
CA ALA A 398 41.36 -27.37 -95.96
C ALA A 398 41.25 -27.06 -97.45
N GLU A 399 40.33 -26.17 -97.85
CA GLU A 399 40.22 -25.70 -99.24
C GLU A 399 41.49 -24.97 -99.70
N VAL A 400 42.07 -24.10 -98.87
CA VAL A 400 43.35 -23.43 -99.17
C VAL A 400 44.52 -24.42 -99.27
N ALA A 401 44.49 -25.53 -98.55
CA ALA A 401 45.49 -26.59 -98.67
C ALA A 401 45.34 -27.38 -99.98
N ASP A 402 44.11 -27.73 -100.36
CA ASP A 402 43.82 -28.41 -101.63
C ASP A 402 44.15 -27.52 -102.85
N LEU A 403 43.72 -26.25 -102.84
CA LEU A 403 44.04 -25.28 -103.89
C LEU A 403 45.56 -25.08 -104.06
N LYS A 404 46.34 -25.13 -102.97
CA LYS A 404 47.82 -25.12 -103.04
C LYS A 404 48.38 -26.39 -103.68
N ALA A 405 47.82 -27.56 -103.38
CA ALA A 405 48.23 -28.82 -104.01
C ALA A 405 47.86 -28.85 -105.51
N GLN A 406 46.66 -28.36 -105.88
CA GLN A 406 46.26 -28.18 -107.28
C GLN A 406 47.20 -27.21 -108.02
N LEU A 407 47.57 -26.08 -107.39
CA LEU A 407 48.46 -25.08 -107.97
C LEU A 407 49.87 -25.64 -108.20
N ALA A 408 50.46 -26.31 -107.20
CA ALA A 408 51.76 -26.96 -107.34
C ALA A 408 51.76 -28.01 -108.48
N LYS A 409 50.69 -28.82 -108.59
CA LYS A 409 50.53 -29.74 -109.71
C LYS A 409 50.42 -29.02 -111.06
N LYS A 410 49.77 -27.85 -111.12
CA LYS A 410 49.70 -27.04 -112.35
C LYS A 410 51.03 -26.40 -112.72
N GLU A 411 51.89 -26.09 -111.74
CA GLU A 411 53.28 -25.68 -111.99
C GLU A 411 54.12 -26.83 -112.55
N GLU A 412 53.98 -28.06 -112.03
CA GLU A 412 54.61 -29.26 -112.60
C GLU A 412 54.14 -29.56 -114.04
N GLU A 413 52.82 -29.52 -114.29
CA GLU A 413 52.23 -29.70 -115.63
C GLU A 413 52.74 -28.60 -116.59
N LEU A 414 52.90 -27.35 -116.14
CA LEU A 414 53.43 -26.25 -116.95
C LEU A 414 54.91 -26.42 -117.29
N GLU A 415 55.75 -26.86 -116.35
CA GLU A 415 57.16 -27.16 -116.61
C GLU A 415 57.37 -28.38 -117.52
N ALA A 416 56.46 -29.37 -117.46
CA ALA A 416 56.45 -30.47 -118.43
C ALA A 416 56.14 -29.97 -119.85
N VAL A 417 55.11 -29.13 -120.01
CA VAL A 417 54.72 -28.55 -121.30
C VAL A 417 55.81 -27.61 -121.87
N LYS A 418 56.54 -26.86 -121.02
CA LYS A 418 57.71 -26.08 -121.47
C LYS A 418 58.79 -26.97 -122.09
N LYS A 419 59.15 -28.07 -121.41
CA LYS A 419 60.16 -29.03 -121.91
C LYS A 419 59.71 -29.74 -123.18
N GLU A 420 58.42 -30.07 -123.29
CA GLU A 420 57.86 -30.61 -124.53
C GLU A 420 57.93 -29.59 -125.67
N LYS A 421 57.59 -28.32 -125.42
CA LYS A 421 57.75 -27.23 -126.39
C LYS A 421 59.20 -27.08 -126.85
N GLU A 422 60.16 -27.04 -125.92
CA GLU A 422 61.59 -26.93 -126.24
C GLU A 422 62.07 -28.14 -127.08
N ALA A 423 61.63 -29.35 -126.76
CA ALA A 423 61.93 -30.55 -127.53
C ALA A 423 61.31 -30.52 -128.94
N LEU A 424 60.09 -30.01 -129.08
CA LEU A 424 59.43 -29.82 -130.37
C LEU A 424 60.11 -28.73 -131.21
N GLU A 425 60.54 -27.62 -130.61
CA GLU A 425 61.28 -26.55 -131.30
C GLU A 425 62.67 -27.05 -131.76
N ALA A 426 63.39 -27.79 -130.92
CA ALA A 426 64.64 -28.45 -131.31
C ALA A 426 64.43 -29.43 -132.48
N LYS A 427 63.35 -30.22 -132.46
CA LYS A 427 63.00 -31.16 -133.53
C LYS A 427 62.56 -30.46 -134.82
N ILE A 428 61.96 -29.28 -134.73
CA ILE A 428 61.66 -28.42 -135.89
C ILE A 428 62.96 -27.90 -136.53
N GLU A 429 63.96 -27.50 -135.75
CA GLU A 429 65.28 -27.12 -136.31
C GLU A 429 66.04 -28.32 -136.90
N GLU A 430 65.96 -29.50 -136.28
CA GLU A 430 66.50 -30.74 -136.86
C GLU A 430 65.84 -31.06 -138.21
N LEU A 431 64.51 -30.98 -138.31
CA LEU A 431 63.77 -31.20 -139.56
C LEU A 431 64.08 -30.13 -140.62
N LYS A 432 64.23 -28.85 -140.23
CA LYS A 432 64.68 -27.78 -141.14
C LYS A 432 66.08 -28.08 -141.69
N LYS A 433 67.01 -28.54 -140.84
CA LYS A 433 68.37 -28.91 -141.25
C LYS A 433 68.36 -30.12 -142.18
N ALA A 434 67.61 -31.17 -141.85
CA ALA A 434 67.46 -32.35 -142.71
C ALA A 434 66.86 -31.99 -144.08
N HIS A 435 65.82 -31.15 -144.11
CA HIS A 435 65.21 -30.66 -145.36
C HIS A 435 66.16 -29.75 -146.16
N ALA A 436 67.03 -28.96 -145.51
CA ALA A 436 68.07 -28.19 -146.18
C ALA A 436 69.16 -29.10 -146.78
N GLU A 437 69.55 -30.19 -146.10
CA GLU A 437 70.47 -31.21 -146.62
C GLU A 437 69.86 -31.98 -147.79
N GLU A 438 68.57 -32.34 -147.73
CA GLU A 438 67.86 -32.93 -148.89
C GLU A 438 67.73 -31.97 -150.06
N LEU A 439 67.42 -30.69 -149.83
CA LEU A 439 67.43 -29.66 -150.88
C LEU A 439 68.83 -29.49 -151.50
N SER A 440 69.90 -29.66 -150.72
CA SER A 440 71.27 -29.66 -151.24
C SER A 440 71.54 -30.88 -152.13
N LYS A 441 71.21 -32.09 -151.66
CA LYS A 441 71.35 -33.34 -152.43
C LYS A 441 70.49 -33.32 -153.70
N LEU A 442 69.30 -32.74 -153.65
CA LEU A 442 68.40 -32.65 -154.80
C LEU A 442 68.92 -31.68 -155.86
N LYS A 443 69.56 -30.57 -155.45
CA LYS A 443 70.31 -29.67 -156.36
C LYS A 443 71.53 -30.36 -156.97
N GLU A 444 72.30 -31.06 -156.16
CA GLU A 444 73.47 -31.82 -156.61
C GLU A 444 73.08 -32.93 -157.60
N MET A 445 71.96 -33.64 -157.37
CA MET A 445 71.38 -34.56 -158.34
C MET A 445 70.86 -33.87 -159.61
N LEU A 446 70.48 -32.60 -159.55
CA LEU A 446 70.08 -31.80 -160.71
C LEU A 446 71.32 -31.41 -161.54
N GLU A 447 72.36 -30.86 -160.92
CA GLU A 447 73.62 -30.51 -161.59
C GLU A 447 74.28 -31.74 -162.23
N ASN A 448 74.28 -32.89 -161.55
CA ASN A 448 74.76 -34.16 -162.10
C ASN A 448 73.91 -34.63 -163.31
N LYS A 449 72.59 -34.38 -163.31
CA LYS A 449 71.73 -34.65 -164.47
C LYS A 449 71.93 -33.66 -165.61
N ASP A 450 72.22 -32.40 -165.31
CA ASP A 450 72.51 -31.39 -166.33
C ASP A 450 73.90 -31.61 -166.96
N HIS A 451 74.88 -32.08 -166.19
CA HIS A 451 76.14 -32.60 -166.73
C HIS A 451 75.92 -33.84 -167.59
N ALA A 452 75.17 -34.85 -167.11
CA ALA A 452 74.87 -36.04 -167.90
C ALA A 452 74.07 -35.72 -169.18
N ASN A 453 73.18 -34.72 -169.16
CA ASN A 453 72.51 -34.20 -170.34
C ASN A 453 73.50 -33.48 -171.28
N ALA A 454 74.45 -32.69 -170.76
CA ALA A 454 75.47 -32.02 -171.56
C ALA A 454 76.41 -33.04 -172.25
N ASP A 455 76.83 -34.09 -171.52
CA ASP A 455 77.64 -35.20 -172.06
C ASP A 455 76.87 -35.98 -173.12
N LEU A 456 75.60 -36.33 -172.87
CA LEU A 456 74.72 -36.96 -173.86
C LEU A 456 74.51 -36.05 -175.08
N GLN A 457 74.40 -34.74 -174.91
CA GLN A 457 74.26 -33.78 -175.99
C GLN A 457 75.57 -33.65 -176.81
N ALA A 458 76.72 -33.72 -176.15
CA ALA A 458 78.03 -33.77 -176.80
C ALA A 458 78.19 -35.07 -177.61
N GLU A 459 77.80 -36.22 -177.06
CA GLU A 459 77.85 -37.51 -177.75
C GLU A 459 76.84 -37.59 -178.91
N ILE A 460 75.64 -37.01 -178.77
CA ILE A 460 74.69 -36.82 -179.87
C ILE A 460 75.30 -35.97 -181.00
N ASN A 461 76.06 -34.93 -180.67
CA ASN A 461 76.75 -34.11 -181.67
C ASN A 461 77.91 -34.87 -182.33
N ARG A 462 78.70 -35.63 -181.54
CA ARG A 462 79.75 -36.52 -182.03
C ARG A 462 79.18 -37.54 -183.01
N LEU A 463 78.12 -38.26 -182.64
CA LEU A 463 77.49 -39.29 -183.47
C LEU A 463 76.85 -38.69 -184.74
N LYS A 464 76.29 -37.48 -184.70
CA LYS A 464 75.85 -36.76 -185.90
C LYS A 464 77.00 -36.45 -186.86
N GLN A 465 78.17 -36.09 -186.33
CA GLN A 465 79.36 -35.79 -187.12
C GLN A 465 79.95 -37.08 -187.74
N GLU A 466 80.06 -38.16 -186.95
CA GLU A 466 80.45 -39.49 -187.42
C GLU A 466 79.51 -40.03 -188.51
N LEU A 467 78.19 -39.77 -188.39
CA LEU A 467 77.20 -40.12 -189.42
C LEU A 467 77.40 -39.31 -190.72
N ALA A 468 77.69 -38.01 -190.61
CA ALA A 468 77.93 -37.14 -191.76
C ALA A 468 79.18 -37.54 -192.55
N ASP A 469 80.28 -37.87 -191.87
CA ASP A 469 81.50 -38.36 -192.52
C ASP A 469 81.30 -39.74 -193.16
N ARG A 470 80.48 -40.61 -192.55
CA ARG A 470 80.17 -41.96 -193.07
C ARG A 470 79.20 -41.95 -194.26
N ILE A 471 78.39 -40.91 -194.42
CA ILE A 471 77.62 -40.64 -195.64
C ILE A 471 78.55 -40.22 -196.81
N LYS A 472 79.71 -39.64 -196.51
CA LYS A 472 80.65 -39.11 -197.50
C LYS A 472 81.54 -40.18 -198.16
N SER A 473 81.62 -41.39 -197.60
CA SER A 473 82.53 -42.46 -198.04
C SER A 473 81.90 -43.57 -198.90
N LEU A 474 80.60 -43.50 -199.21
CA LEU A 474 79.88 -44.51 -199.98
C LEU A 474 79.28 -43.94 -201.27
N SER A 475 80.09 -43.87 -202.33
CA SER A 475 79.67 -43.42 -203.67
C SER A 475 80.18 -44.32 -204.82
N GLN A 476 80.15 -45.65 -204.64
CA GLN A 476 80.08 -46.62 -205.74
C GLN A 476 79.26 -47.85 -205.32
N GLY A 477 78.05 -47.98 -205.89
CA GLY A 477 77.17 -49.15 -205.74
C GLY A 477 76.43 -49.27 -204.39
N GLY A 478 75.11 -49.45 -204.30
CA GLY A 478 74.05 -49.36 -205.32
C GLY A 478 72.98 -50.45 -205.19
N ARG A 479 71.70 -50.06 -205.07
CA ARG A 479 70.49 -50.92 -204.91
C ARG A 479 70.39 -51.68 -203.55
N ALA A 480 69.21 -52.07 -203.05
CA ALA A 480 67.82 -51.57 -203.20
C ALA A 480 66.88 -52.21 -202.14
N SER A 481 65.71 -51.60 -201.93
CA SER A 481 64.39 -52.20 -201.58
C SER A 481 64.17 -53.12 -200.35
N GLN A 482 63.10 -52.81 -199.59
CA GLN A 482 62.17 -53.74 -198.89
C GLN A 482 62.68 -54.53 -197.65
N ALA A 483 61.87 -54.94 -196.65
CA ALA A 483 60.44 -54.70 -196.32
C ALA A 483 60.13 -54.94 -194.80
N ASN A 484 58.86 -54.74 -194.41
CA ASN A 484 58.18 -55.03 -193.11
C ASN A 484 57.97 -56.57 -192.88
N PRO A 485 57.30 -57.14 -191.82
CA PRO A 485 56.61 -56.56 -190.63
C PRO A 485 56.72 -57.36 -189.27
N GLY A 486 55.94 -56.95 -188.24
CA GLY A 486 55.46 -57.77 -187.10
C GLY A 486 55.90 -57.31 -185.69
N SER A 487 55.10 -57.12 -184.61
CA SER A 487 53.79 -57.61 -184.07
C SER A 487 53.87 -58.90 -183.23
N THR A 488 53.17 -59.13 -182.09
CA THR A 488 52.02 -58.45 -181.40
C THR A 488 52.39 -58.02 -179.92
N THR A 489 51.62 -57.98 -178.79
CA THR A 489 50.31 -58.54 -178.32
C THR A 489 49.59 -57.66 -177.24
N ALA A 490 49.22 -58.16 -176.03
CA ALA A 490 48.32 -57.56 -175.01
C ALA A 490 48.61 -58.13 -173.58
N LYS A 491 48.01 -57.78 -172.42
CA LYS A 491 46.67 -57.24 -172.00
C LYS A 491 46.79 -56.39 -170.69
N ALA A 492 45.74 -56.20 -169.87
CA ALA A 492 44.63 -55.21 -169.96
C ALA A 492 43.58 -55.39 -168.82
N GLY A 493 43.04 -54.31 -168.24
CA GLY A 493 41.92 -54.27 -167.25
C GLY A 493 42.32 -54.30 -165.75
N GLN A 494 41.52 -53.84 -164.77
CA GLN A 494 40.23 -53.11 -164.78
C GLN A 494 39.93 -52.42 -163.40
N LEU A 495 39.05 -51.41 -163.37
CA LEU A 495 38.49 -50.67 -162.20
C LEU A 495 37.34 -51.45 -161.48
N PRO A 496 36.85 -51.13 -160.23
CA PRO A 496 36.35 -49.84 -159.69
C PRO A 496 36.84 -49.56 -158.22
N SER A 497 36.25 -48.80 -157.28
CA SER A 497 34.93 -48.12 -157.12
C SER A 497 34.96 -46.97 -156.07
N THR A 498 33.89 -46.17 -155.99
CA THR A 498 33.51 -45.32 -154.83
C THR A 498 32.54 -46.04 -153.87
N GLY A 499 32.31 -45.51 -152.65
CA GLY A 499 31.27 -45.99 -151.72
C GLY A 499 31.15 -45.20 -150.41
N GLU A 500 29.92 -45.05 -149.90
CA GLU A 500 29.55 -44.33 -148.66
C GLU A 500 29.47 -45.23 -147.42
N SER A 501 29.45 -44.63 -146.23
CA SER A 501 28.58 -45.07 -145.11
C SER A 501 28.26 -43.87 -144.18
N ALA A 502 27.21 -43.99 -143.37
CA ALA A 502 26.53 -42.84 -142.73
C ALA A 502 26.40 -42.94 -141.20
N ASN A 503 25.96 -41.82 -140.59
CA ASN A 503 25.56 -41.74 -139.17
C ASN A 503 24.41 -42.71 -138.83
N PRO A 504 24.10 -42.89 -137.53
CA PRO A 504 22.91 -42.15 -137.05
C PRO A 504 23.08 -41.42 -135.71
N PHE A 505 22.16 -40.47 -135.48
CA PHE A 505 21.92 -39.79 -134.20
C PHE A 505 21.04 -40.65 -133.25
N PHE A 506 20.71 -40.08 -132.08
CA PHE A 506 19.42 -40.10 -131.37
C PHE A 506 19.24 -40.85 -130.01
N THR A 507 19.06 -40.02 -128.95
CA THR A 507 18.14 -40.21 -127.77
C THR A 507 18.38 -41.37 -126.77
N ILE A 508 17.76 -41.45 -125.57
CA ILE A 508 16.79 -40.58 -124.83
C ILE A 508 17.37 -40.26 -123.43
N ALA A 509 16.90 -39.20 -122.76
CA ALA A 509 17.16 -38.94 -121.33
C ALA A 509 16.48 -39.95 -120.37
N ALA A 510 17.03 -40.11 -119.16
CA ALA A 510 16.41 -40.85 -118.05
C ALA A 510 16.44 -40.05 -116.73
N LEU A 511 15.35 -39.30 -116.55
CA LEU A 511 14.89 -38.65 -115.33
C LEU A 511 15.04 -39.48 -114.04
N THR A 512 15.66 -38.91 -112.99
CA THR A 512 15.17 -39.04 -111.60
C THR A 512 15.35 -37.71 -110.86
N VAL A 513 14.31 -37.25 -110.16
CA VAL A 513 14.26 -35.97 -109.46
C VAL A 513 13.91 -36.21 -107.98
N ILE A 514 14.59 -35.47 -107.09
CA ILE A 514 14.24 -35.10 -105.70
C ILE A 514 13.35 -36.08 -104.90
N ALA A 515 13.90 -36.58 -103.80
CA ALA A 515 13.13 -36.88 -102.59
C ALA A 515 13.72 -36.07 -101.43
N GLY A 516 13.06 -34.98 -101.03
CA GLY A 516 13.40 -34.20 -99.84
C GLY A 516 12.47 -34.54 -98.69
N ALA A 517 12.99 -34.55 -97.46
CA ALA A 517 12.19 -34.66 -96.25
C ALA A 517 12.78 -33.75 -95.16
N GLY A 518 12.02 -32.72 -94.77
CA GLY A 518 12.39 -31.82 -93.69
C GLY A 518 11.48 -32.01 -92.48
N MET A 519 12.09 -32.08 -91.30
CA MET A 519 11.47 -31.87 -90.00
C MET A 519 12.55 -31.31 -89.08
N ALA A 520 12.29 -30.53 -88.04
CA ALA A 520 11.17 -29.71 -87.57
C ALA A 520 11.66 -29.16 -86.21
N VAL A 521 11.03 -28.12 -85.67
CA VAL A 521 11.57 -27.37 -84.51
C VAL A 521 10.95 -27.86 -83.19
N VAL A 522 11.52 -27.37 -82.07
CA VAL A 522 10.96 -27.29 -80.69
C VAL A 522 11.42 -28.38 -79.70
N SER A 523 12.12 -27.91 -78.66
CA SER A 523 12.12 -28.50 -77.31
C SER A 523 11.19 -27.65 -76.42
N PRO A 524 10.64 -28.20 -75.32
CA PRO A 524 11.29 -27.93 -74.03
C PRO A 524 11.21 -29.06 -72.97
N LYS A 525 12.02 -28.94 -71.92
CA LYS A 525 11.84 -29.60 -70.60
C LYS A 525 11.32 -28.56 -69.60
N ARG A 526 10.49 -28.95 -68.61
CA ARG A 526 10.81 -28.91 -67.15
C ARG A 526 9.60 -29.17 -66.21
N LYS A 527 9.92 -29.86 -65.11
CA LYS A 527 9.53 -29.72 -63.67
C LYS A 527 8.09 -29.34 -63.22
N GLU A 528 7.70 -29.96 -62.10
CA GLU A 528 7.17 -29.41 -60.81
C GLU A 528 6.39 -28.07 -60.83
N ASN A 529 5.33 -27.88 -60.03
CA ASN A 529 4.96 -28.50 -58.75
C ASN A 529 3.49 -28.94 -58.69
#